data_AF-A0ABD1UUX3-F1
#
_entry.id   AF-A0ABD1UUX3-F1
#
_cell.length_a   1.000
_cell.length_b   1.000
_cell.length_c   1.000
_cell.angle_alpha   90.00
_cell.angle_beta   90.00
_cell.angle_gamma   90.00
#
_symmetry.space_group_name_H-M   'P 1'
#
loop_
_entity.id
_entity.type
_entity.pdbx_description
1 polymer ?
#
loop_
_entity_poly.entity_id
_entity_poly.type
_entity_poly.pdbx_seq_one_letter_code
_entity_poly.pdbx_strand_id
1 'polypeptide(L)'
;METKIAMRNIYGLLVNSLYELEPSFTDYWNRESKPKAFFIGPLCLNRSPKLEPVLHQEYCRCIQLFDKKLRQGMPVLYVAFGSQAVISAEQLSEIARGLEESKVSFLWVVIKDGIQLVEEIIIGLRVETVNGSSNGYVESKSLKNMVKVLIEGKMGNQSKKKLKEVAEAARNSMKKGGSSWHTLNQLIKEIHLQHDTQKLIKTIV
;
A
#
# COMPACT_ATOMS: atom_id res chain seq x y z
N MET A 1 -4.98 -10.58 -24.37
CA MET A 1 -4.11 -11.33 -25.32
C MET A 1 -2.91 -10.47 -25.75
N GLU A 2 -3.08 -9.16 -25.90
CA GLU A 2 -2.02 -8.20 -26.29
C GLU A 2 -0.92 -7.99 -25.23
N THR A 3 -1.25 -7.95 -23.94
CA THR A 3 -0.26 -7.81 -22.85
C THR A 3 0.76 -8.94 -22.83
N LYS A 4 0.37 -10.17 -23.19
CA LYS A 4 1.30 -11.32 -23.30
C LYS A 4 2.29 -11.18 -24.46
N ILE A 5 1.93 -10.46 -25.53
CA ILE A 5 2.82 -10.25 -26.69
C ILE A 5 3.84 -9.14 -26.36
N ALA A 6 3.39 -8.05 -25.73
CA ALA A 6 4.28 -6.96 -25.31
C ALA A 6 5.34 -7.40 -24.29
N MET A 7 5.01 -8.37 -23.43
CA MET A 7 5.92 -8.88 -22.39
C MET A 7 7.02 -9.81 -22.92
N ARG A 8 6.97 -10.28 -24.18
CA ARG A 8 7.92 -11.26 -24.73
C ARG A 8 9.36 -10.76 -24.84
N ASN A 9 9.56 -9.46 -24.99
CA ASN A 9 10.90 -8.85 -25.13
C ASN A 9 11.33 -8.06 -23.89
N ILE A 10 10.60 -8.19 -22.78
CA ILE A 10 10.95 -7.52 -21.53
C ILE A 10 12.00 -8.37 -20.79
N TYR A 11 13.06 -7.72 -20.33
CA TYR A 11 14.14 -8.38 -19.59
C TYR A 11 13.66 -9.00 -18.26
N GLY A 12 12.87 -8.23 -17.50
CA GLY A 12 12.35 -8.61 -16.20
C GLY A 12 11.20 -7.71 -15.76
N LEU A 13 10.38 -8.19 -14.84
CA LEU A 13 9.29 -7.44 -14.21
C LEU A 13 9.76 -6.90 -12.87
N LEU A 14 9.72 -5.59 -12.70
CA LEU A 14 9.92 -4.96 -11.40
C LEU A 14 8.59 -4.97 -10.64
N VAL A 15 8.58 -5.62 -9.48
CA VAL A 15 7.37 -5.75 -8.67
C VAL A 15 7.59 -4.99 -7.36
N ASN A 16 6.76 -3.98 -7.11
CA ASN A 16 6.71 -3.27 -5.84
C ASN A 16 5.95 -4.10 -4.79
N SER A 17 6.54 -5.24 -4.45
CA SER A 17 6.12 -6.16 -3.39
C SER A 17 7.36 -6.83 -2.82
N LEU A 18 7.20 -7.60 -1.74
CA LEU A 18 8.27 -8.32 -1.06
C LEU A 18 8.03 -9.83 -1.12
N TYR A 19 9.12 -10.61 -1.10
CA TYR A 19 9.08 -12.06 -1.20
C TYR A 19 8.27 -12.70 -0.05
N GLU A 20 8.46 -12.20 1.17
CA GLU A 20 7.87 -12.77 2.38
C GLU A 20 6.34 -12.66 2.42
N LEU A 21 5.74 -11.79 1.58
CA LEU A 21 4.29 -11.68 1.49
C LEU A 21 3.68 -12.86 0.74
N GLU A 22 4.31 -13.30 -0.36
CA GLU A 22 3.82 -14.38 -1.22
C GLU A 22 4.96 -15.26 -1.77
N PRO A 23 5.64 -16.07 -0.92
CA PRO A 23 6.79 -16.88 -1.35
C PRO A 23 6.44 -17.89 -2.44
N SER A 24 5.36 -18.65 -2.24
CA SER A 24 4.91 -19.70 -3.17
C SER A 24 4.58 -19.15 -4.56
N PHE A 25 3.98 -17.96 -4.62
CA PHE A 25 3.68 -17.29 -5.88
C PHE A 25 4.97 -16.82 -6.57
N THR A 26 5.88 -16.23 -5.80
CA THR A 26 7.17 -15.75 -6.32
C THR A 26 7.99 -16.88 -6.93
N ASP A 27 8.11 -18.00 -6.22
CA ASP A 27 8.85 -19.17 -6.67
C ASP A 27 8.20 -19.82 -7.89
N TYR A 28 6.87 -19.96 -7.87
CA TYR A 28 6.12 -20.48 -9.00
C TYR A 28 6.30 -19.61 -10.25
N TRP A 29 6.14 -18.30 -10.14
CA TRP A 29 6.30 -17.37 -11.26
C TRP A 29 7.69 -17.48 -11.87
N ASN A 30 8.74 -17.40 -11.05
CA ASN A 30 10.11 -17.40 -11.55
C ASN A 30 10.56 -18.75 -12.11
N ARG A 31 9.89 -19.84 -11.75
CA ARG A 31 10.14 -21.18 -12.31
C ARG A 31 9.36 -21.46 -13.59
N GLU A 32 8.07 -21.17 -13.58
CA GLU A 32 7.13 -21.60 -14.64
C GLU A 32 6.79 -20.50 -15.66
N SER A 33 7.14 -19.25 -15.37
CA SER A 33 6.74 -18.09 -16.18
C SER A 33 7.93 -17.22 -16.60
N LYS A 34 7.71 -16.45 -17.67
CA LYS A 34 8.62 -15.40 -18.15
C LYS A 34 7.84 -14.11 -18.39
N PRO A 35 8.49 -12.93 -18.24
CA PRO A 35 9.87 -12.74 -17.80
C PRO A 35 10.05 -12.87 -16.27
N LYS A 36 11.30 -12.97 -15.80
CA LYS A 36 11.65 -13.07 -14.36
C LYS A 36 11.08 -11.87 -13.59
N ALA A 37 10.44 -12.11 -12.45
CA ALA A 37 9.95 -11.07 -11.55
C ALA A 37 10.96 -10.76 -10.45
N PHE A 38 11.27 -9.48 -10.28
CA PHE A 38 12.17 -8.90 -9.29
C PHE A 38 11.35 -8.14 -8.25
N PHE A 39 11.15 -8.75 -7.09
CA PHE A 39 10.40 -8.20 -5.96
C PHE A 39 11.30 -7.26 -5.16
N ILE A 40 11.18 -5.96 -5.42
CA ILE A 40 12.07 -4.91 -4.89
C ILE A 40 11.37 -3.99 -3.88
N GLY A 41 10.15 -4.34 -3.47
CA GLY A 41 9.32 -3.53 -2.59
C GLY A 41 9.44 -3.88 -1.10
N PRO A 42 8.73 -3.14 -0.23
CA PRO A 42 7.88 -2.02 -0.61
C PRO A 42 8.65 -0.70 -0.71
N LEU A 43 8.53 -0.04 -1.87
CA LEU A 43 9.26 1.19 -2.18
C LEU A 43 8.85 2.37 -1.30
N CYS A 44 7.63 2.33 -0.74
CA CYS A 44 7.14 3.34 0.19
C CYS A 44 7.96 3.44 1.49
N LEU A 45 8.77 2.42 1.84
CA LEU A 45 9.68 2.45 2.99
C LEU A 45 11.02 3.11 2.68
N ASN A 46 11.40 3.22 1.40
CA ASN A 46 12.66 3.82 0.97
C ASN A 46 12.47 5.31 0.65
N ARG A 47 11.88 6.05 1.58
CA ARG A 47 11.77 7.51 1.45
C ARG A 47 13.11 8.13 1.79
N SER A 48 13.72 8.82 0.82
CA SER A 48 14.75 9.81 1.10
C SER A 48 14.25 10.79 2.17
N PRO A 49 15.13 11.35 3.03
CA PRO A 49 14.73 12.42 3.95
C PRO A 49 13.97 13.47 3.14
N LYS A 50 12.70 13.67 3.47
CA LYS A 50 11.83 14.58 2.74
C LYS A 50 12.54 15.94 2.74
N LEU A 51 12.62 16.61 1.57
CA LEU A 51 12.53 18.07 1.58
C LEU A 51 11.38 18.39 2.53
N GLU A 52 11.64 19.15 3.59
CA GLU A 52 10.59 19.51 4.55
C GLU A 52 9.41 20.00 3.71
N PRO A 53 8.29 19.27 3.69
CA PRO A 53 7.14 19.76 2.99
C PRO A 53 6.79 21.04 3.75
N VAL A 54 6.67 22.15 3.03
CA VAL A 54 6.02 23.35 3.56
C VAL A 54 4.55 22.96 3.74
N LEU A 55 4.28 22.14 4.75
CA LEU A 55 2.95 21.74 5.14
C LEU A 55 2.29 23.03 5.64
N HIS A 56 1.14 23.34 5.04
CA HIS A 56 0.30 24.42 5.50
C HIS A 56 0.14 24.32 7.02
N GLN A 57 0.27 25.44 7.74
CA GLN A 57 0.36 25.47 9.21
C GLN A 57 -0.82 24.74 9.89
N GLU A 58 -1.99 24.74 9.25
CA GLU A 58 -3.19 24.02 9.70
C GLU A 58 -3.04 22.48 9.60
N TYR A 59 -2.39 21.97 8.55
CA TYR A 59 -2.12 20.54 8.39
C TYR A 59 -1.18 20.02 9.49
N CYS A 60 -0.14 20.79 9.83
CA CYS A 60 0.75 20.50 10.96
C CYS A 60 -0.03 20.48 12.28
N ARG A 61 -0.98 21.40 12.48
CA ARG A 61 -1.79 21.48 13.70
C ARG A 61 -2.73 20.27 13.86
N CYS A 62 -3.35 19.81 12.77
CA CYS A 62 -4.20 18.61 12.77
C CYS A 62 -3.40 17.35 13.11
N ILE A 63 -2.22 17.17 12.50
CA ILE A 63 -1.33 16.02 12.79
C ILE A 63 -0.91 16.03 14.27
N GLN A 64 -0.46 17.18 14.78
CA GLN A 64 -0.07 17.33 16.19
C GLN A 64 -1.23 17.01 17.16
N LEU A 65 -2.46 17.38 16.80
CA LEU A 65 -3.65 17.05 17.59
C LEU A 65 -3.87 15.54 17.68
N PHE A 66 -3.71 14.82 16.57
CA PHE A 66 -3.83 13.36 16.56
C PHE A 66 -2.67 12.67 17.27
N ASP A 67 -1.44 13.18 17.15
CA ASP A 67 -0.29 12.68 17.91
C ASP A 67 -0.50 12.82 19.42
N LYS A 68 -1.15 13.90 19.87
CA LYS A 68 -1.54 14.07 21.28
C LYS A 68 -2.56 13.00 21.69
N LYS A 69 -3.61 12.78 20.89
CA LYS A 69 -4.62 11.74 21.18
C LYS A 69 -4.03 10.34 21.24
N LEU A 70 -3.13 10.01 20.30
CA LEU A 70 -2.46 8.72 20.25
C LEU A 70 -1.60 8.48 21.51
N ARG A 71 -0.87 9.51 21.97
CA ARG A 71 -0.08 9.46 23.22
C ARG A 71 -0.95 9.27 24.47
N GLN A 72 -2.21 9.70 24.42
CA GLN A 72 -3.19 9.49 25.49
C GLN A 72 -3.86 8.10 25.41
N GLY A 73 -3.43 7.23 24.49
CA GLY A 73 -3.99 5.91 24.30
C GLY A 73 -5.33 5.91 23.55
N MET A 74 -5.76 7.04 22.99
CA MET A 74 -6.99 7.13 22.21
C MET A 74 -6.69 6.76 20.75
N PRO A 75 -7.25 5.66 20.23
CA PRO A 75 -7.06 5.29 18.83
C PRO A 75 -7.73 6.32 17.91
N VAL A 76 -7.05 6.60 16.79
CA VAL A 76 -7.54 7.48 15.74
C VAL A 76 -7.69 6.66 14.46
N LEU A 77 -8.88 6.62 13.88
CA LEU A 77 -9.13 5.97 12.61
C LEU A 77 -8.72 6.89 11.45
N TYR A 78 -7.79 6.44 10.61
CA TYR A 78 -7.53 7.10 9.34
C TYR A 78 -8.48 6.56 8.26
N VAL A 79 -9.16 7.47 7.56
CA VAL A 79 -10.09 7.13 6.47
C VAL A 79 -9.63 7.87 5.22
N ALA A 80 -9.35 7.12 4.16
CA ALA A 80 -9.06 7.64 2.83
C ALA A 80 -9.46 6.60 1.79
N PHE A 81 -9.89 7.06 0.63
CA PHE A 81 -10.35 6.19 -0.46
C PHE A 81 -9.35 6.14 -1.63
N GLY A 82 -8.14 6.68 -1.42
CA GLY A 82 -7.18 6.86 -2.49
C GLY A 82 -7.55 8.03 -3.41
N SER A 83 -6.66 8.32 -4.35
CA SER A 83 -6.76 9.51 -5.20
C SER A 83 -7.70 9.39 -6.39
N GLN A 84 -8.11 8.16 -6.75
CA GLN A 84 -8.98 7.89 -7.89
C GLN A 84 -10.40 7.46 -7.50
N ALA A 85 -10.73 7.48 -6.21
CA ALA A 85 -12.09 7.15 -5.79
C ALA A 85 -13.07 8.26 -6.18
N VAL A 86 -14.12 7.86 -6.89
CA VAL A 86 -15.30 8.68 -7.13
C VAL A 86 -16.40 8.20 -6.18
N ILE A 87 -16.84 9.07 -5.28
CA ILE A 87 -17.85 8.75 -4.25
C ILE A 87 -19.00 9.73 -4.41
N SER A 88 -20.23 9.21 -4.51
CA SER A 88 -21.43 10.05 -4.64
C SER A 88 -21.67 10.87 -3.36
N ALA A 89 -22.43 11.97 -3.48
CA ALA A 89 -22.76 12.81 -2.34
C ALA A 89 -23.57 12.03 -1.29
N GLU A 90 -24.46 11.14 -1.72
CA GLU A 90 -25.26 10.27 -0.85
C GLU A 90 -24.35 9.32 -0.06
N GLN A 91 -23.39 8.69 -0.75
CA GLN A 91 -22.45 7.78 -0.10
C GLN A 91 -21.51 8.51 0.86
N LEU A 92 -21.05 9.72 0.52
CA LEU A 92 -20.27 10.58 1.42
C LEU A 92 -21.08 10.93 2.68
N SER A 93 -22.37 11.23 2.53
CA SER A 93 -23.27 11.51 3.66
C SER A 93 -23.40 10.32 4.60
N GLU A 94 -23.55 9.10 4.07
CA GLU A 94 -23.59 7.89 4.90
C GLU A 94 -22.28 7.61 5.61
N ILE A 95 -21.15 7.86 4.95
CA ILE A 95 -19.83 7.72 5.57
C ILE A 95 -19.68 8.72 6.72
N ALA A 96 -20.01 9.99 6.48
CA ALA A 96 -19.96 11.03 7.49
C ALA A 96 -20.81 10.67 8.71
N ARG A 97 -22.07 10.26 8.47
CA ARG A 97 -23.01 9.84 9.52
C ARG A 97 -22.50 8.63 10.28
N GLY A 98 -21.98 7.62 9.58
CA GLY A 98 -21.48 6.39 10.22
C GLY A 98 -20.26 6.64 11.10
N LEU A 99 -19.35 7.51 10.64
CA LEU A 99 -18.19 7.95 11.42
C LEU A 99 -18.62 8.78 12.65
N GLU A 100 -19.53 9.73 12.49
CA GLU A 100 -20.02 10.56 13.61
C GLU A 100 -20.75 9.74 14.69
N GLU A 101 -21.59 8.79 14.27
CA GLU A 101 -22.32 7.91 15.18
C GLU A 101 -21.43 6.87 15.86
N SER A 102 -20.26 6.56 15.29
CA SER A 102 -19.31 5.61 15.89
C SER A 102 -18.68 6.14 17.18
N LYS A 103 -18.64 7.48 17.34
CA LYS A 103 -17.99 8.19 18.46
C LYS A 103 -16.49 7.90 18.60
N VAL A 104 -15.84 7.39 17.55
CA VAL A 104 -14.38 7.26 17.50
C VAL A 104 -13.73 8.55 17.03
N SER A 105 -12.50 8.80 17.44
CA SER A 105 -11.69 9.84 16.80
C SER A 105 -11.26 9.38 15.41
N PHE A 106 -11.39 10.21 14.40
CA PHE A 106 -10.96 9.88 13.04
C PHE A 106 -10.29 11.07 12.34
N LEU A 107 -9.41 10.76 11.38
CA LEU A 107 -8.87 11.67 10.38
C LEU A 107 -9.38 11.18 9.03
N TRP A 108 -10.25 11.96 8.38
CA TRP A 108 -10.82 11.59 7.09
C TRP A 108 -10.33 12.54 5.99
N VAL A 109 -9.70 11.97 4.97
CA VAL A 109 -9.32 12.69 3.75
C VAL A 109 -10.49 12.68 2.78
N VAL A 110 -11.07 13.86 2.56
CA VAL A 110 -12.13 14.08 1.56
C VAL A 110 -11.51 14.83 0.40
N ILE A 111 -11.42 14.18 -0.76
CA ILE A 111 -10.88 14.80 -1.97
C ILE A 111 -12.02 15.54 -2.66
N LYS A 112 -11.92 16.86 -2.71
CA LYS A 112 -12.65 17.69 -3.66
C LYS A 112 -11.69 17.95 -4.82
N ASP A 113 -11.99 17.37 -5.96
CA ASP A 113 -11.29 17.52 -7.24
C ASP A 113 -9.77 17.18 -7.25
N GLY A 114 -9.52 15.89 -7.49
CA GLY A 114 -8.42 15.35 -8.31
C GLY A 114 -6.98 15.81 -8.03
N ILE A 115 -6.28 15.18 -7.07
CA ILE A 115 -4.81 15.09 -7.08
C ILE A 115 -4.36 13.66 -6.73
N GLN A 116 -3.42 13.13 -7.52
CA GLN A 116 -2.95 11.73 -7.49
C GLN A 116 -1.53 11.56 -7.00
N LEU A 117 -1.36 10.69 -6.00
CA LEU A 117 -0.14 9.91 -5.74
C LEU A 117 -0.55 8.54 -5.17
N VAL A 118 0.13 7.46 -5.56
CA VAL A 118 -0.12 6.10 -5.04
C VAL A 118 1.20 5.37 -4.85
N GLU A 119 1.41 4.85 -3.64
CA GLU A 119 2.02 3.53 -3.37
C GLU A 119 1.48 3.05 -2.01
N GLU A 120 0.72 1.94 -1.96
CA GLU A 120 0.18 1.41 -0.71
C GLU A 120 0.24 -0.12 -0.63
N ILE A 121 0.56 -0.61 0.57
CA ILE A 121 0.21 -1.97 1.00
C ILE A 121 -1.14 -1.86 1.71
N ILE A 122 -2.16 -2.53 1.19
CA ILE A 122 -3.52 -2.48 1.73
C ILE A 122 -3.78 -3.75 2.55
N ILE A 123 -4.05 -3.58 3.84
CA ILE A 123 -4.67 -4.61 4.69
C ILE A 123 -6.01 -4.03 5.13
N GLY A 124 -7.09 -4.45 4.47
CA GLY A 124 -8.42 -3.88 4.64
C GLY A 124 -9.38 -4.81 5.38
N LEU A 125 -10.26 -4.22 6.20
CA LEU A 125 -11.50 -4.86 6.64
C LEU A 125 -12.61 -4.44 5.66
N ARG A 126 -13.30 -5.41 5.04
CA ARG A 126 -14.34 -5.12 4.04
C ARG A 126 -15.65 -4.75 4.74
N VAL A 127 -16.24 -3.62 4.33
CA VAL A 127 -17.61 -3.25 4.70
C VAL A 127 -18.60 -3.97 3.79
N GLU A 128 -19.58 -4.64 4.38
CA GLU A 128 -20.68 -5.24 3.62
C GLU A 128 -21.56 -4.13 3.06
N THR A 129 -21.87 -4.24 1.77
CA THR A 129 -22.74 -3.32 1.05
C THR A 129 -24.16 -3.87 1.03
N VAL A 130 -25.15 -2.99 0.85
CA VAL A 130 -26.59 -3.37 0.88
C VAL A 130 -26.91 -4.49 -0.12
N ASN A 131 -26.21 -4.54 -1.25
CA ASN A 131 -26.39 -5.53 -2.31
C ASN A 131 -25.29 -6.60 -2.38
N GLY A 132 -24.35 -6.63 -1.43
CA GLY A 132 -23.19 -7.54 -1.44
C GLY A 132 -22.13 -7.25 -2.53
N SER A 133 -22.35 -6.25 -3.39
CA SER A 133 -21.39 -5.83 -4.43
C SER A 133 -20.13 -5.22 -3.80
N SER A 134 -18.97 -5.40 -4.43
CA SER A 134 -17.74 -4.71 -4.03
C SER A 134 -17.81 -3.19 -4.21
N ASN A 135 -18.69 -2.70 -5.07
CA ASN A 135 -18.94 -1.26 -5.32
C ASN A 135 -20.34 -0.83 -4.87
N GLY A 136 -20.95 -1.59 -3.96
CA GLY A 136 -22.31 -1.31 -3.49
C GLY A 136 -22.37 -0.15 -2.49
N TYR A 137 -23.58 0.33 -2.28
CA TYR A 137 -23.87 1.36 -1.28
C TYR A 137 -23.65 0.82 0.14
N VAL A 138 -23.07 1.64 1.01
CA VAL A 138 -22.80 1.34 2.42
C VAL A 138 -23.63 2.25 3.31
N GLU A 139 -24.49 1.65 4.13
CA GLU A 139 -25.28 2.36 5.14
C GLU A 139 -24.41 2.80 6.33
N SER A 140 -24.74 3.96 6.90
CA SER A 140 -24.07 4.52 8.06
C SER A 140 -24.07 3.58 9.27
N LYS A 141 -25.17 2.84 9.47
CA LYS A 141 -25.35 1.90 10.58
C LYS A 141 -24.35 0.75 10.49
N SER A 142 -24.17 0.20 9.29
CA SER A 142 -23.20 -0.87 9.03
C SER A 142 -21.77 -0.35 9.20
N LEU A 143 -21.47 0.83 8.65
CA LEU A 143 -20.16 1.47 8.81
C LEU A 143 -19.82 1.73 10.29
N LYS A 144 -20.74 2.32 11.06
CA LYS A 144 -20.59 2.56 12.50
C LYS A 144 -20.21 1.30 13.26
N ASN A 145 -20.97 0.22 13.05
CA ASN A 145 -20.73 -1.05 13.74
C ASN A 145 -19.35 -1.60 13.38
N MET A 146 -18.98 -1.51 12.11
CA MET A 146 -17.66 -1.94 11.64
C MET A 146 -16.53 -1.15 12.27
N VAL A 147 -16.65 0.17 12.31
CA VAL A 147 -15.66 1.05 12.94
C VAL A 147 -15.45 0.66 14.40
N LYS A 148 -16.52 0.38 15.15
CA LYS A 148 -16.41 -0.13 16.53
C LYS A 148 -15.72 -1.48 16.61
N VAL A 149 -16.10 -2.44 15.77
CA VAL A 149 -15.47 -3.77 15.73
C VAL A 149 -13.98 -3.68 15.36
N LEU A 150 -13.60 -2.77 14.47
CA LEU A 150 -12.21 -2.55 14.07
C LEU A 150 -11.37 -1.93 15.18
N ILE A 151 -11.92 -0.96 15.92
CA ILE A 151 -11.18 -0.20 16.92
C ILE A 151 -11.18 -0.90 18.28
N GLU A 152 -12.29 -1.49 18.69
CA GLU A 152 -12.50 -2.04 20.04
C GLU A 152 -12.57 -3.58 20.04
N GLY A 153 -12.85 -4.19 18.89
CA GLY A 153 -13.11 -5.61 18.78
C GLY A 153 -11.87 -6.51 18.76
N LYS A 154 -12.06 -7.77 19.14
CA LYS A 154 -11.00 -8.82 19.10
C LYS A 154 -10.41 -8.99 17.70
N MET A 155 -11.24 -8.95 16.66
CA MET A 155 -10.77 -9.06 15.27
C MET A 155 -9.87 -7.89 14.87
N GLY A 156 -10.22 -6.67 15.28
CA GLY A 156 -9.39 -5.48 15.08
C GLY A 156 -8.01 -5.62 15.75
N ASN A 157 -8.00 -6.07 17.02
CA ASN A 157 -6.76 -6.33 17.75
C ASN A 157 -5.90 -7.42 17.12
N GLN A 158 -6.51 -8.51 16.64
CA GLN A 158 -5.79 -9.57 15.93
C GLN A 158 -5.21 -9.06 14.60
N SER A 159 -5.99 -8.26 13.86
CA SER A 159 -5.54 -7.64 12.61
C SER A 159 -4.36 -6.70 12.85
N LYS A 160 -4.41 -5.90 13.94
CA LYS A 160 -3.30 -5.03 14.36
C LYS A 160 -2.03 -5.81 14.71
N LYS A 161 -2.15 -6.99 15.32
CA LYS A 161 -1.00 -7.87 15.60
C LYS A 161 -0.37 -8.38 14.30
N LYS A 162 -1.18 -8.94 13.39
CA LYS A 162 -0.70 -9.41 12.07
C LYS A 162 -0.06 -8.28 11.25
N LEU A 163 -0.65 -7.08 11.30
CA LEU A 163 -0.12 -5.89 10.66
C LEU A 163 1.31 -5.54 11.13
N LYS A 164 1.60 -5.73 12.42
CA LYS A 164 2.96 -5.49 12.95
C LYS A 164 3.95 -6.48 12.36
N GLU A 165 3.57 -7.75 12.26
CA GLU A 165 4.40 -8.82 11.66
C GLU A 165 4.67 -8.52 10.18
N VAL A 166 3.64 -8.15 9.40
CA VAL A 166 3.81 -7.73 7.99
C VAL A 166 4.70 -6.50 7.86
N ALA A 167 4.49 -5.49 8.72
CA ALA A 167 5.30 -4.27 8.70
C ALA A 167 6.77 -4.54 9.08
N GLU A 168 7.02 -5.50 9.97
CA GLU A 168 8.37 -5.93 10.32
C GLU A 168 9.04 -6.67 9.16
N ALA A 169 8.34 -7.61 8.52
CA ALA A 169 8.82 -8.30 7.32
C ALA A 169 9.17 -7.30 6.22
N ALA A 170 8.29 -6.35 5.92
CA ALA A 170 8.52 -5.27 4.95
C ALA A 170 9.74 -4.41 5.28
N ARG A 171 9.95 -4.05 6.55
CA ARG A 171 11.16 -3.30 6.94
C ARG A 171 12.42 -4.14 6.81
N ASN A 172 12.35 -5.42 7.14
CA ASN A 172 13.51 -6.32 7.09
C ASN A 172 13.89 -6.67 5.65
N SER A 173 12.92 -6.83 4.73
CA SER A 173 13.17 -7.09 3.31
C SER A 173 13.96 -5.97 2.63
N MET A 174 13.75 -4.72 3.04
CA MET A 174 14.40 -3.53 2.48
C MET A 174 15.79 -3.20 3.07
N LYS A 175 16.12 -3.72 4.26
CA LYS A 175 17.44 -3.49 4.90
C LYS A 175 18.57 -4.22 4.16
N LYS A 176 19.82 -3.79 4.38
CA LYS A 176 21.00 -4.50 3.86
C LYS A 176 20.96 -5.98 4.28
N GLY A 177 21.02 -6.88 3.30
CA GLY A 177 20.88 -8.33 3.51
C GLY A 177 19.45 -8.88 3.46
N GLY A 178 18.43 -8.01 3.40
CA GLY A 178 17.03 -8.40 3.17
C GLY A 178 16.78 -8.88 1.75
N SER A 179 15.64 -9.55 1.54
CA SER A 179 15.27 -10.17 0.25
C SER A 179 15.15 -9.17 -0.88
N SER A 180 14.47 -8.04 -0.66
CA SER A 180 14.27 -6.98 -1.65
C SER A 180 15.57 -6.21 -1.93
N TRP A 181 16.38 -5.97 -0.89
CA TRP A 181 17.74 -5.45 -1.04
C TRP A 181 18.60 -6.37 -1.91
N HIS A 182 18.59 -7.68 -1.63
CA HIS A 182 19.35 -8.66 -2.41
C HIS A 182 18.90 -8.71 -3.87
N THR A 183 17.59 -8.75 -4.09
CA THR A 183 16.98 -8.81 -5.42
C THR A 183 17.34 -7.58 -6.26
N LEU A 184 17.31 -6.38 -5.67
CA LEU A 184 17.74 -5.16 -6.35
C LEU A 184 19.23 -5.20 -6.72
N ASN A 185 20.09 -5.66 -5.81
CA ASN A 185 21.53 -5.80 -6.09
C ASN A 185 21.81 -6.85 -7.17
N GLN A 186 21.08 -7.97 -7.18
CA GLN A 186 21.16 -8.94 -8.26
C GLN A 186 20.78 -8.31 -9.59
N LEU A 187 19.63 -7.62 -9.66
CA LEU A 187 19.19 -6.94 -10.87
C LEU A 187 20.24 -5.95 -11.41
N ILE A 188 20.81 -5.11 -10.54
CA ILE A 188 21.87 -4.16 -10.92
C ILE A 188 23.05 -4.89 -11.55
N LYS A 189 23.52 -5.99 -10.94
CA LYS A 189 24.62 -6.79 -11.48
C LYS A 189 24.26 -7.40 -12.83
N GLU A 190 23.07 -7.96 -12.96
CA GLU A 190 22.65 -8.60 -14.21
C GLU A 190 22.54 -7.56 -15.36
N ILE A 191 22.09 -6.33 -15.09
CA ILE A 191 22.06 -5.23 -16.06
C ILE A 191 23.48 -4.80 -16.48
N HIS A 192 24.41 -4.65 -15.53
CA HIS A 192 25.81 -4.28 -15.85
C HIS A 192 26.48 -5.32 -16.75
N LEU A 193 26.31 -6.62 -16.43
CA LEU A 193 26.86 -7.72 -17.22
C LEU A 193 26.32 -7.72 -18.66
N GLN A 194 25.03 -7.42 -18.86
CA GLN A 194 24.46 -7.31 -20.20
C GLN A 194 25.06 -6.15 -21.00
N HIS A 195 25.24 -4.99 -20.36
CA HIS A 195 25.84 -3.83 -21.00
C HIS A 195 27.29 -4.13 -21.47
N ASP A 196 28.09 -4.74 -20.60
CA ASP A 196 29.47 -5.11 -20.93
C ASP A 196 29.54 -6.13 -22.08
N THR A 197 28.65 -7.13 -22.06
CA THR A 197 28.53 -8.13 -23.13
C THR A 197 28.19 -7.48 -24.47
N GLN A 198 27.23 -6.55 -24.51
CA GLN A 198 26.87 -5.82 -25.74
C GLN A 198 28.02 -4.95 -26.26
N LYS A 199 28.79 -4.32 -25.36
CA LYS A 199 29.95 -3.51 -25.72
C LYS A 199 31.07 -4.36 -26.34
N LEU A 200 31.34 -5.54 -25.78
CA LEU A 200 32.30 -6.50 -26.35
C LEU A 200 31.88 -6.96 -27.75
N ILE A 201 30.60 -7.32 -27.95
CA ILE A 201 30.08 -7.75 -29.27
C ILE A 201 30.28 -6.65 -30.32
N LYS A 202 29.98 -5.38 -30.00
CA LYS A 202 30.19 -4.23 -30.89
C LYS A 202 31.66 -3.92 -31.20
N THR A 203 32.59 -4.47 -30.44
CA THR A 203 34.03 -4.26 -30.65
C THR A 203 34.62 -5.37 -31.54
N ILE A 204 33.95 -6.51 -31.62
CA ILE A 204 34.37 -7.71 -32.38
C ILE A 204 33.74 -7.76 -33.78
N VAL A 205 32.58 -7.12 -33.97
CA VAL A 205 31.87 -6.96 -35.26
C VAL A 205 32.16 -5.59 -35.84
#